data_AF-A0A3B8R2I0-F1
#
_entry.id   AF-A0A3B8R2I0-F1
#
_cell.length_a   1.000
_cell.length_b   1.000
_cell.length_c   1.000
_cell.angle_alpha   90.00
_cell.angle_beta   90.00
_cell.angle_gamma   90.00
#
_symmetry.space_group_name_H-M   'P 1'
#
loop_
_entity.id
_entity.type
_entity.pdbx_description
1 polymer ?
#
loop_
_entity_poly.entity_id
_entity_poly.type
_entity_poly.pdbx_seq_one_letter_code
_entity_poly.pdbx_strand_id
1 'polypeptide(L)' 'DPVEGGRRLRNYLKVMTLEAQTIARACGKNHLHNLEPEDLVALTMEAAAMAQVPLAGTNWYPGKSGNSF' A
#
# COMPACT_ATOMS: atom_id res chain seq x y z
N ASP A 1 -31.45 -0.92 6.65
CA ASP A 1 -31.51 0.34 7.41
C ASP A 1 -30.34 1.23 6.98
N PRO A 2 -30.60 2.39 6.33
CA PRO A 2 -29.58 3.34 5.89
C PRO A 2 -28.68 3.88 7.00
N VAL A 3 -29.19 4.03 8.23
CA VAL A 3 -28.41 4.56 9.36
C VAL A 3 -27.34 3.56 9.78
N GLU A 4 -27.74 2.28 9.92
CA GLU A 4 -26.81 1.20 10.23
C GLU A 4 -25.80 0.98 9.09
N GLY A 5 -26.23 1.11 7.83
CA GLY A 5 -25.34 1.09 6.66
C GLY A 5 -24.28 2.20 6.72
N GLY A 6 -24.70 3.44 7.02
CA GLY A 6 -23.81 4.57 7.19
C GLY A 6 -22.80 4.38 8.34
N ARG A 7 -23.23 3.78 9.46
CA ARG A 7 -22.35 3.46 10.59
C ARG A 7 -21.25 2.47 10.19
N ARG A 8 -21.59 1.43 9.42
CA ARG A 8 -20.62 0.43 8.92
C ARG A 8 -19.62 1.06 7.97
N LEU A 9 -20.09 1.86 7.01
CA LEU A 9 -19.21 2.56 6.07
C LEU A 9 -18.25 3.50 6.80
N ARG A 10 -18.75 4.30 7.75
CA ARG A 10 -17.91 5.19 8.56
C ARG A 10 -16.83 4.42 9.30
N ASN A 11 -17.18 3.29 9.92
CA ASN A 11 -16.23 2.48 10.67
C ASN A 11 -15.17 1.87 9.73
N TYR A 12 -15.59 1.37 8.56
CA TYR A 12 -14.68 0.85 7.55
C TYR A 12 -13.66 1.89 7.09
N LEU A 13 -14.12 3.08 6.69
CA LEU A 13 -13.23 4.16 6.24
C LEU A 13 -12.28 4.64 7.35
N LYS A 14 -12.76 4.68 8.60
CA LYS A 14 -11.93 5.02 9.77
C LYS A 14 -10.82 3.99 9.97
N VAL A 15 -11.13 2.69 9.91
CA VAL A 15 -10.13 1.63 10.06
C VAL A 15 -9.13 1.67 8.91
N MET A 16 -9.59 1.75 7.66
CA MET A 16 -8.72 1.87 6.48
C MET A 16 -7.72 3.03 6.61
N THR A 17 -8.18 4.18 7.14
CA THR A 17 -7.31 5.34 7.37
C THR A 17 -6.26 5.06 8.46
N LEU A 18 -6.65 4.42 9.56
CA LEU A 18 -5.73 4.08 10.65
C LEU A 18 -4.69 3.03 10.22
N GLU A 19 -5.09 2.06 9.42
CA GLU A 19 -4.19 1.04 8.86
C GLU A 19 -3.18 1.66 7.91
N ALA A 20 -3.62 2.50 6.97
CA ALA A 20 -2.73 3.20 6.05
C ALA A 20 -1.68 4.05 6.80
N GLN A 21 -2.10 4.79 7.83
CA GLN A 21 -1.18 5.56 8.67
C GLN A 21 -0.21 4.66 9.46
N THR A 22 -0.68 3.48 9.89
CA THR A 22 0.17 2.53 10.63
C THR A 22 1.24 1.93 9.72
N ILE A 23 0.90 1.61 8.47
CA ILE A 23 1.86 1.19 7.45
C ILE A 23 2.91 2.30 7.22
N ALA A 24 2.49 3.55 7.00
CA ALA A 24 3.44 4.66 6.81
C ALA A 24 4.43 4.81 7.99
N ARG A 25 3.94 4.70 9.23
CA ARG A 25 4.80 4.73 10.42
C ARG A 25 5.74 3.54 10.51
N ALA A 26 5.30 2.34 10.13
CA ALA A 26 6.15 1.16 10.09
C ALA A 26 7.30 1.31 9.09
N CYS A 27 7.09 2.05 8.01
CA CYS A 27 8.11 2.46 7.05
C CYS A 27 8.93 3.69 7.48
N GLY A 28 8.77 4.19 8.72
CA GLY A 28 9.50 5.35 9.23
C GLY A 28 9.03 6.70 8.68
N LYS A 29 7.85 6.77 8.05
CA LYS A 29 7.29 8.01 7.49
C LYS A 29 6.25 8.63 8.43
N ASN A 30 6.30 9.96 8.56
CA ASN A 30 5.36 10.72 9.40
C ASN A 30 4.01 10.99 8.71
N HIS A 31 3.97 10.93 7.38
CA HIS A 31 2.77 11.19 6.59
C HIS A 31 2.65 10.15 5.46
N LEU A 32 1.42 9.75 5.11
CA LEU A 32 1.17 8.74 4.08
C LEU A 32 1.73 9.15 2.70
N HIS A 33 1.58 10.43 2.35
CA HIS A 33 2.11 11.01 1.11
C HIS A 33 3.64 11.03 1.01
N ASN A 34 4.37 10.65 2.07
CA ASN A 34 5.82 10.58 2.06
C ASN A 34 6.33 9.15 1.81
N LEU A 35 5.43 8.18 1.58
CA LEU A 35 5.82 6.84 1.14
C LEU A 35 6.38 6.93 -0.27
N GLU A 36 7.56 6.34 -0.43
CA GLU A 36 8.21 6.07 -1.70
C GLU A 36 7.98 4.59 -2.05
N PRO A 37 7.96 4.20 -3.33
CA PRO A 37 7.72 2.82 -3.73
C PRO A 37 8.66 1.79 -3.08
N GLU A 38 9.90 2.19 -2.82
CA GLU A 38 10.95 1.40 -2.16
C GLU A 38 10.72 1.16 -0.67
N ASP A 39 9.84 1.91 -0.01
CA ASP A 39 9.51 1.69 1.40
C ASP A 39 8.60 0.46 1.62
N LEU A 40 8.02 -0.06 0.53
CA LEU A 40 7.08 -1.17 0.54
C LEU A 40 7.59 -2.33 -0.33
N VAL A 41 6.97 -3.49 -0.14
CA VAL A 41 7.27 -4.69 -0.90
C VAL A 41 5.98 -5.45 -1.21
N ALA A 42 5.83 -5.90 -2.45
CA ALA A 42 4.71 -6.70 -2.89
C ALA A 42 5.03 -8.20 -2.77
N LEU A 43 4.06 -8.99 -2.28
CA LEU A 43 4.17 -10.45 -2.21
C LEU A 43 3.71 -11.16 -3.50
N THR A 44 3.04 -10.45 -4.40
CA THR A 44 2.48 -10.98 -5.65
C THR A 44 2.90 -10.11 -6.84
N MET A 45 3.06 -10.72 -8.01
CA MET A 45 3.47 -10.01 -9.23
C MET A 45 2.43 -8.97 -9.67
N GLU A 46 1.14 -9.26 -9.50
CA GLU A 46 0.03 -8.37 -9.85
C GLU A 46 0.06 -7.11 -8.97
N ALA A 47 0.22 -7.27 -7.66
CA ALA A 47 0.37 -6.12 -6.75
C ALA A 47 1.62 -5.30 -7.07
N ALA A 48 2.74 -5.94 -7.39
CA ALA A 48 3.96 -5.24 -7.84
C ALA A 48 3.69 -4.44 -9.12
N ALA A 49 2.97 -5.02 -10.08
CA ALA A 49 2.62 -4.36 -11.34
C ALA A 49 1.67 -3.17 -11.14
N MET A 50 0.63 -3.34 -10.31
CA MET A 50 -0.41 -2.32 -10.09
C MET A 50 0.10 -1.15 -9.25
N ALA A 51 0.86 -1.43 -8.20
CA ALA A 51 1.35 -0.42 -7.26
C ALA A 51 2.75 0.11 -7.61
N GLN A 52 3.44 -0.53 -8.56
CA GLN A 52 4.82 -0.19 -8.97
C GLN A 52 5.82 -0.22 -7.80
N VAL A 53 5.59 -1.13 -6.85
CA VAL A 53 6.48 -1.40 -5.71
C VAL A 53 7.29 -2.69 -5.96
N PRO A 54 8.51 -2.83 -5.41
CA PRO A 54 9.35 -4.01 -5.63
C PRO A 54 8.65 -5.33 -5.25
N LEU A 55 8.82 -6.37 -6.06
CA LEU A 55 8.44 -7.73 -5.71
C LEU A 55 9.41 -8.28 -4.65
N ALA A 56 8.87 -8.98 -3.64
CA ALA A 56 9.64 -9.54 -2.54
C ALA A 56 10.88 -10.33 -3.00
N GLY A 57 12.02 -10.00 -2.39
CA GLY A 57 13.33 -10.59 -2.73
C GLY A 57 14.00 -9.98 -3.96
N THR A 58 13.42 -8.95 -4.58
CA THR A 58 13.96 -8.31 -5.79
C THR A 58 13.86 -6.79 -5.70
N ASN A 59 14.50 -6.09 -6.64
CA ASN A 59 14.33 -4.65 -6.85
C ASN A 59 13.45 -4.34 -8.08
N TRP A 60 12.60 -5.28 -8.51
CA TRP A 60 11.90 -5.24 -9.80
C TRP A 60 10.38 -5.31 -9.64
N TYR A 61 9.66 -4.72 -10.59
CA TYR A 61 8.22 -4.91 -10.82
C TYR A 61 7.93 -4.91 -12.33
N PRO A 62 6.83 -5.53 -12.80
CA PRO A 62 6.49 -5.54 -14.22
C PRO A 62 6.45 -4.14 -14.84
N GLY A 63 7.20 -3.94 -15.93
CA GLY A 63 7.33 -2.64 -16.60
C GLY A 63 8.46 -1.75 -16.09
N LYS A 64 9.20 -2.14 -15.04
CA LYS A 64 10.42 -1.43 -14.62
C LYS A 64 11.53 -1.64 -15.66
N SER A 65 11.94 -0.57 -16.34
CA SER A 65 13.00 -0.60 -17.35
C SER A 65 14.37 -0.81 -16.73
N GLY A 66 15.16 -1.75 -17.25
CA GLY A 66 16.61 -1.83 -17.00
C GLY A 66 17.06 -2.77 -15.87
N ASN A 67 16.17 -3.57 -15.27
CA ASN A 67 16.58 -4.63 -14.34
C ASN A 67 16.03 -5.97 -14.83
N SER A 68 16.89 -6.81 -15.41
CA SER A 68 16.61 -8.23 -15.65
C SER A 68 17.03 -9.01 -14.41
N PHE A 69 16.20 -9.99 -14.02
CA PHE A 69 16.28 -10.80 -12.80
C PHE A 69 17.69 -11.25 -12.39
#